data_AF-A0A840G484-F1
#
_entry.id   AF-A0A840G484-F1
#
_cell.length_a   1.000
_cell.length_b   1.000
_cell.length_c   1.000
_cell.angle_alpha   90.00
_cell.angle_beta   90.00
_cell.angle_gamma   90.00
#
_symmetry.space_group_name_H-M   'P 1'
#
loop_
_entity.id
_entity.type
_entity.pdbx_description
1 polymer ?
#
loop_
_entity_poly.entity_id
_entity_poly.type
_entity_poly.pdbx_seq_one_letter_code
_entity_poly.pdbx_strand_id
1 'polypeptide(L)'
;MVAAIIGIVILGVVASLYIANRKVFQFQESYSRLQEAGRYTMDALGSDMRAASYAGCGPLAEATNLSNLLNPSLHEEIRNIIAKDGSGNPYWWLDTARMVWGYDDNGGAIPAELNATVSDSDVLVVKYRSSAGEIMITDHDLANRRFAVAANSYPKGTTLVASDCAHASAFRMSNVSSGSPALIEYNTGSLPAALDNTGDQLSPEKYAVGGFISPLIVNAYYVMASNSPALVDTPDPCPTTDAAFIRRVLVVRTLSGSTDGNLLPPRPVACDVQTLQVRFGVDNDGDVSADRFMRADEIGVNNQALWRRVVSVRVELLVVNPKLNTAESDVVQCLDYNGGGTPQTCPNAADATAGAGYGYRWAGQGRRSAKVFTSTYSLRNRAS
;
A
#
# COMPACT_ATOMS: atom_id res chain seq x y z
N MET A 1 -60.75 -31.52 18.43
CA MET A 1 -59.40 -32.10 18.19
C MET A 1 -58.88 -31.81 16.78
N VAL A 2 -59.67 -32.01 15.72
CA VAL A 2 -59.26 -31.73 14.32
C VAL A 2 -58.84 -30.26 14.10
N ALA A 3 -59.60 -29.29 14.61
CA ALA A 3 -59.26 -27.87 14.48
C ALA A 3 -57.92 -27.49 15.14
N ALA A 4 -57.57 -28.13 16.27
CA ALA A 4 -56.30 -27.89 16.96
C ALA A 4 -55.10 -28.45 16.18
N ILE A 5 -55.27 -29.62 15.55
CA ILE A 5 -54.23 -30.23 14.70
C ILE A 5 -53.96 -29.33 13.48
N ILE A 6 -55.02 -28.87 12.81
CA ILE A 6 -54.89 -27.98 11.64
C ILE A 6 -54.24 -26.65 12.05
N GLY A 7 -54.60 -26.07 13.19
CA GLY A 7 -54.00 -24.85 13.70
C GLY A 7 -52.49 -24.98 13.95
N ILE A 8 -52.04 -26.08 14.54
CA ILE A 8 -50.62 -26.35 14.78
C ILE A 8 -49.86 -26.50 13.46
N VAL A 9 -50.42 -27.20 12.47
CA VAL A 9 -49.79 -27.38 11.15
C VAL A 9 -49.59 -26.03 10.45
N ILE A 10 -50.63 -25.19 10.41
CA ILE A 10 -50.55 -23.86 9.78
C ILE A 10 -49.51 -22.98 10.49
N LEU A 11 -49.50 -22.97 11.83
CA LEU A 11 -48.50 -22.22 12.60
C LEU A 11 -47.08 -22.73 12.33
N GLY A 12 -46.88 -24.04 12.20
CA GLY A 12 -45.60 -24.62 11.83
C GLY A 12 -45.12 -24.15 10.46
N VAL A 13 -46.01 -24.13 9.46
CA VAL A 13 -45.70 -23.63 8.12
C VAL A 13 -45.33 -22.14 8.15
N VAL A 14 -46.14 -21.30 8.80
CA VAL A 14 -45.87 -19.85 8.90
C VAL A 14 -44.57 -19.56 9.65
N ALA A 15 -44.30 -20.28 10.74
CA ALA A 15 -43.05 -20.15 11.48
C ALA A 15 -41.83 -20.52 10.61
N SER A 16 -41.93 -21.61 9.84
CA SER A 16 -40.86 -22.02 8.93
C SER A 16 -40.58 -20.98 7.83
N LEU A 17 -41.64 -20.40 7.25
CA LEU A 17 -41.54 -19.35 6.24
C LEU A 17 -40.91 -18.08 6.82
N TYR A 18 -41.32 -17.68 8.02
CA TYR A 18 -40.76 -16.52 8.70
C TYR A 18 -39.26 -16.70 8.99
N ILE A 19 -38.85 -17.87 9.48
CA ILE A 19 -37.43 -18.19 9.73
C ILE A 19 -36.64 -18.17 8.42
N ALA A 20 -37.17 -18.76 7.35
CA ALA A 20 -36.52 -18.75 6.04
C ALA A 20 -36.34 -17.32 5.50
N ASN A 21 -37.40 -16.50 5.55
CA ASN A 21 -37.33 -15.09 5.13
C ASN A 21 -36.32 -14.30 5.96
N ARG A 22 -36.34 -14.45 7.29
CA ARG A 22 -35.39 -13.77 8.18
C ARG A 22 -33.94 -14.15 7.86
N LYS A 23 -33.67 -15.43 7.58
CA LYS A 23 -32.34 -15.89 7.15
C LYS A 23 -31.90 -15.26 5.84
N VAL A 24 -32.80 -15.16 4.85
CA VAL A 24 -32.52 -14.51 3.56
C VAL A 24 -32.20 -13.02 3.76
N PHE A 25 -32.96 -12.30 4.59
CA PHE A 25 -32.68 -10.89 4.88
C PHE A 25 -31.32 -10.69 5.55
N GLN A 26 -30.99 -11.53 6.54
CA GLN A 26 -29.68 -11.47 7.22
C GLN A 26 -28.53 -11.77 6.26
N PHE A 27 -28.71 -12.74 5.36
CA PHE A 27 -27.73 -13.05 4.32
C PHE A 27 -27.54 -11.87 3.35
N GLN A 28 -28.63 -11.27 2.86
CA GLN A 28 -28.55 -10.13 1.96
C GLN A 28 -27.87 -8.92 2.60
N GLU A 29 -28.19 -8.60 3.86
CA GLU A 29 -27.52 -7.52 4.59
C GLU A 29 -26.02 -7.81 4.77
N SER A 30 -25.71 -9.06 5.15
CA SER A 30 -24.34 -9.53 5.36
C SER A 30 -23.50 -9.45 4.09
N TYR A 31 -24.09 -9.82 2.95
CA TYR A 31 -23.44 -9.77 1.64
C TYR A 31 -23.25 -8.33 1.15
N SER A 32 -24.23 -7.45 1.38
CA SER A 32 -24.12 -6.03 1.05
C SER A 32 -22.99 -5.34 1.81
N ARG A 33 -22.87 -5.57 3.13
CA ARG A 33 -21.78 -5.02 3.94
C ARG A 33 -20.41 -5.52 3.49
N LEU A 34 -20.32 -6.81 3.15
CA LEU A 34 -19.08 -7.40 2.65
C LEU A 34 -18.67 -6.81 1.29
N GLN A 35 -19.64 -6.53 0.40
CA GLN A 35 -19.37 -5.83 -0.86
C GLN A 35 -18.96 -4.38 -0.67
N GLU A 36 -19.63 -3.67 0.23
CA GLU A 36 -19.31 -2.28 0.56
C GLU A 36 -17.89 -2.18 1.11
N ALA A 37 -17.54 -3.00 2.11
CA ALA A 37 -16.21 -3.04 2.71
C ALA A 37 -15.13 -3.37 1.66
N GLY A 38 -15.35 -4.38 0.82
CA GLY A 38 -14.38 -4.73 -0.22
C GLY A 38 -14.20 -3.64 -1.27
N ARG A 39 -15.29 -2.99 -1.73
CA ARG A 39 -15.22 -1.88 -2.69
C ARG A 39 -14.52 -0.66 -2.10
N TYR A 40 -14.86 -0.28 -0.87
CA TYR A 40 -14.22 0.82 -0.17
C TYR A 40 -12.73 0.58 0.01
N THR A 41 -12.33 -0.63 0.43
CA THR A 41 -10.93 -0.98 0.63
C THR A 41 -10.14 -0.92 -0.68
N MET A 42 -10.70 -1.43 -1.77
CA MET A 42 -10.07 -1.36 -3.09
C MET A 42 -9.93 0.08 -3.58
N ASP A 43 -10.93 0.94 -3.35
CA ASP A 43 -10.84 2.35 -3.74
C ASP A 43 -9.79 3.12 -2.94
N ALA A 44 -9.71 2.87 -1.63
CA ALA A 44 -8.69 3.47 -0.76
C ALA A 44 -7.26 3.11 -1.20
N LEU A 45 -7.00 1.83 -1.52
CA LEU A 45 -5.72 1.41 -2.11
C LEU A 45 -5.52 2.02 -3.51
N GLY A 46 -6.57 2.02 -4.32
CA GLY A 46 -6.53 2.53 -5.69
C GLY A 46 -6.15 4.01 -5.78
N SER A 47 -6.51 4.84 -4.78
CA SER A 47 -6.12 6.25 -4.72
C SER A 47 -4.60 6.42 -4.75
N ASP A 48 -3.88 5.75 -3.84
CA ASP A 48 -2.43 5.84 -3.74
C ASP A 48 -1.72 5.12 -4.90
N MET A 49 -2.29 3.99 -5.35
CA MET A 49 -1.77 3.26 -6.51
C MET A 49 -1.81 4.08 -7.81
N ARG A 50 -2.77 4.98 -7.97
CA ARG A 50 -2.82 5.91 -9.12
C ARG A 50 -1.76 7.02 -9.02
N ALA A 51 -1.36 7.39 -7.81
CA ALA A 51 -0.30 8.38 -7.56
C ALA A 51 1.10 7.74 -7.53
N ALA A 52 1.17 6.41 -7.41
CA ALA A 52 2.42 5.66 -7.30
C ALA A 52 3.46 6.08 -8.33
N SER A 53 4.71 6.22 -7.87
CA SER A 53 5.87 6.66 -8.67
C SER A 53 5.75 8.07 -9.28
N TYR A 54 4.76 8.88 -8.89
CA TYR A 54 4.70 10.27 -9.33
C TYR A 54 5.90 11.05 -8.78
N ALA A 55 6.68 11.67 -9.68
CA ALA A 55 7.87 12.45 -9.32
C ALA A 55 7.69 13.96 -9.53
N GLY A 56 6.64 14.43 -10.21
CA GLY A 56 6.32 15.86 -10.33
C GLY A 56 6.17 16.40 -11.75
N CYS A 57 6.82 15.78 -12.72
CA CYS A 57 6.47 15.91 -14.13
C CYS A 57 5.98 14.54 -14.62
N GLY A 58 5.42 14.47 -15.84
CA GLY A 58 5.11 13.19 -16.49
C GLY A 58 6.34 12.28 -16.52
N PRO A 59 6.22 11.00 -16.91
CA PRO A 59 7.39 10.14 -17.02
C PRO A 59 8.50 10.89 -17.76
N LEU A 60 9.64 11.09 -17.09
CA LEU A 60 10.75 11.93 -17.55
C LEU A 60 11.37 11.44 -18.88
N ALA A 61 10.82 10.37 -19.45
CA ALA A 61 11.14 9.76 -20.73
C ALA A 61 10.83 10.61 -21.98
N GLU A 62 10.10 11.73 -21.88
CA GLU A 62 9.81 12.58 -23.05
C GLU A 62 10.72 13.82 -23.19
N ALA A 63 11.58 14.12 -22.21
CA ALA A 63 12.50 15.24 -22.30
C ALA A 63 13.85 14.83 -22.91
N THR A 64 13.90 14.83 -24.24
CA THR A 64 15.11 14.93 -25.11
C THR A 64 15.86 13.63 -25.48
N ASN A 65 15.73 13.28 -26.77
CA ASN A 65 16.50 12.30 -27.55
C ASN A 65 16.04 10.83 -27.49
N LEU A 66 15.25 10.46 -28.51
CA LEU A 66 14.85 9.10 -28.90
C LEU A 66 16.02 8.10 -29.07
N SER A 67 17.27 8.55 -29.04
CA SER A 67 18.47 7.70 -29.17
C SER A 67 18.98 7.13 -27.85
N ASN A 68 18.42 7.53 -26.71
CA ASN A 68 18.85 7.11 -25.38
C ASN A 68 17.87 6.14 -24.68
N LEU A 69 16.81 5.72 -25.38
CA LEU A 69 15.84 4.70 -24.95
C LEU A 69 16.44 3.30 -24.69
N LEU A 70 17.72 3.09 -25.05
CA LEU A 70 18.45 1.84 -24.76
C LEU A 70 19.38 1.97 -23.55
N ASN A 71 19.39 3.10 -22.85
CA ASN A 71 20.22 3.32 -21.68
C ASN A 71 19.35 3.30 -20.41
N PRO A 72 19.29 2.18 -19.65
CA PRO A 72 18.49 2.04 -18.43
C PRO A 72 18.97 2.92 -17.25
N SER A 73 19.81 3.91 -17.52
CA SER A 73 20.32 4.90 -16.58
C SER A 73 19.57 6.24 -16.60
N LEU A 74 18.66 6.46 -17.55
CA LEU A 74 17.83 7.69 -17.63
C LEU A 74 16.44 7.55 -17.00
N HIS A 75 16.14 6.40 -16.40
CA HIS A 75 15.09 6.33 -15.39
C HIS A 75 15.66 7.02 -14.15
N GLU A 76 15.73 8.35 -14.18
CA GLU A 76 16.42 9.13 -13.16
C GLU A 76 15.68 8.97 -11.84
N GLU A 77 16.21 8.05 -11.03
CA GLU A 77 15.76 7.78 -9.69
C GLU A 77 15.72 9.10 -8.94
N ILE A 78 14.61 9.37 -8.22
CA ILE A 78 14.56 10.52 -7.32
C ILE A 78 15.81 10.44 -6.45
N ARG A 79 16.78 11.33 -6.66
CA ARG A 79 18.07 11.22 -6.00
C ARG A 79 17.88 11.44 -4.50
N ASN A 80 18.20 10.45 -3.69
CA ASN A 80 18.04 10.58 -2.24
C ASN A 80 19.37 11.00 -1.59
N ILE A 81 19.38 12.18 -0.98
CA ILE A 81 20.55 12.69 -0.23
C ILE A 81 20.45 12.49 1.28
N ILE A 82 19.42 11.79 1.77
CA ILE A 82 19.21 11.55 3.19
C ILE A 82 20.17 10.45 3.67
N ALA A 83 20.59 10.55 4.93
CA ALA A 83 21.51 9.62 5.57
C ALA A 83 21.08 8.16 5.38
N LYS A 84 22.10 7.33 5.20
CA LYS A 84 21.99 5.88 5.05
C LYS A 84 22.09 5.22 6.42
N ASP A 85 21.68 3.96 6.49
CA ASP A 85 21.88 3.12 7.67
C ASP A 85 23.37 2.90 7.95
N GLY A 86 23.68 2.26 9.09
CA GLY A 86 25.06 1.95 9.49
C GLY A 86 25.81 0.99 8.53
N SER A 87 25.11 0.38 7.57
CA SER A 87 25.68 -0.46 6.52
C SER A 87 25.88 0.30 5.19
N GLY A 88 25.56 1.59 5.16
CA GLY A 88 25.68 2.41 3.96
C GLY A 88 24.57 2.21 2.93
N ASN A 89 23.43 1.64 3.31
CA ASN A 89 22.23 1.50 2.48
C ASN A 89 21.18 2.55 2.85
N PRO A 90 20.42 3.13 1.90
CA PRO A 90 19.27 3.96 2.24
C PRO A 90 18.30 3.18 3.13
N TYR A 91 17.68 3.83 4.11
CA TYR A 91 16.54 3.24 4.80
C TYR A 91 15.51 2.78 3.78
N TRP A 92 14.95 1.58 3.97
CA TRP A 92 14.09 0.97 2.95
C TRP A 92 12.89 1.83 2.54
N TRP A 93 12.35 2.63 3.48
CA TRP A 93 11.25 3.56 3.22
C TRP A 93 11.70 4.83 2.49
N LEU A 94 12.98 5.18 2.54
CA LEU A 94 13.59 6.29 1.80
C LEU A 94 14.35 5.83 0.55
N ASP A 95 14.43 4.53 0.29
CA ASP A 95 15.03 4.02 -0.94
C ASP A 95 14.16 4.40 -2.15
N THR A 96 14.56 5.44 -2.86
CA THR A 96 13.80 6.00 -3.97
C THR A 96 14.02 5.25 -5.29
N ALA A 97 14.97 4.32 -5.34
CA ALA A 97 15.15 3.40 -6.48
C ALA A 97 13.93 2.48 -6.68
N ARG A 98 13.21 2.21 -5.58
CA ARG A 98 12.01 1.36 -5.55
C ARG A 98 10.81 2.17 -5.10
N MET A 99 10.14 2.83 -6.05
CA MET A 99 8.92 3.62 -5.81
C MET A 99 7.69 2.76 -5.47
N VAL A 100 7.63 1.52 -5.96
CA VAL A 100 6.58 0.56 -5.63
C VAL A 100 7.25 -0.79 -5.40
N TRP A 101 6.92 -1.42 -4.28
CA TRP A 101 7.46 -2.73 -3.92
C TRP A 101 6.65 -3.36 -2.78
N GLY A 102 7.10 -4.50 -2.27
CA GLY A 102 6.43 -5.17 -1.17
C GLY A 102 7.28 -6.23 -0.50
N TYR A 103 6.67 -6.87 0.50
CA TYR A 103 7.20 -8.05 1.17
C TYR A 103 6.16 -9.15 1.08
N ASP A 104 6.64 -10.36 0.84
CA ASP A 104 5.86 -11.58 0.88
C ASP A 104 6.05 -12.21 2.27
N ASP A 105 5.01 -12.85 2.80
CA ASP A 105 5.06 -13.53 4.08
C ASP A 105 5.96 -14.78 4.05
N ASN A 106 6.14 -15.37 2.86
CA ASN A 106 6.96 -16.56 2.62
C ASN A 106 8.41 -16.24 2.21
N GLY A 107 8.76 -14.96 2.00
CA GLY A 107 10.09 -14.59 1.50
C GLY A 107 10.57 -13.21 1.92
N GLY A 108 11.75 -13.18 2.56
CA GLY A 108 12.40 -11.96 3.04
C GLY A 108 11.91 -11.54 4.44
N ALA A 109 12.80 -10.99 5.26
CA ALA A 109 12.40 -10.50 6.57
C ALA A 109 11.58 -9.21 6.42
N ILE A 110 10.30 -9.24 6.82
CA ILE A 110 9.49 -8.04 7.00
C ILE A 110 10.22 -7.13 8.00
N PRO A 111 10.41 -5.83 7.70
CA PRO A 111 11.12 -4.92 8.58
C PRO A 111 10.49 -4.87 9.97
N ALA A 112 11.31 -4.64 11.00
CA ALA A 112 10.86 -4.60 12.38
C ALA A 112 9.74 -3.58 12.59
N GLU A 113 9.72 -2.52 11.79
CA GLU A 113 8.71 -1.47 11.82
C GLU A 113 7.36 -1.92 11.27
N LEU A 114 7.28 -3.05 10.57
CA LEU A 114 6.03 -3.64 10.06
C LEU A 114 5.72 -4.99 10.69
N ASN A 115 6.38 -5.34 11.81
CA ASN A 115 6.28 -6.65 12.45
C ASN A 115 4.88 -7.02 13.00
N ALA A 116 3.95 -6.08 13.05
CA ALA A 116 2.55 -6.33 13.43
C ALA A 116 1.72 -6.96 12.29
N THR A 117 2.32 -7.17 11.12
CA THR A 117 1.71 -7.85 9.99
C THR A 117 1.32 -9.28 10.38
N VAL A 118 0.11 -9.70 10.03
CA VAL A 118 -0.31 -11.09 10.28
C VAL A 118 0.42 -12.03 9.32
N SER A 119 0.75 -13.24 9.80
CA SER A 119 1.22 -14.32 8.93
C SER A 119 0.25 -14.55 7.76
N ASP A 120 0.77 -14.98 6.61
CA ASP A 120 -0.02 -15.22 5.41
C ASP A 120 -0.67 -13.96 4.80
N SER A 121 -0.08 -12.78 5.05
CA SER A 121 -0.45 -11.52 4.42
C SER A 121 0.79 -10.75 3.98
N ASP A 122 0.69 -10.19 2.78
CA ASP A 122 1.74 -9.39 2.17
C ASP A 122 1.73 -7.96 2.69
N VAL A 123 2.85 -7.29 2.45
CA VAL A 123 3.00 -5.84 2.62
C VAL A 123 3.13 -5.21 1.24
N LEU A 124 2.33 -4.19 0.96
CA LEU A 124 2.48 -3.32 -0.20
C LEU A 124 3.06 -1.97 0.24
N VAL A 125 4.15 -1.54 -0.38
CA VAL A 125 4.76 -0.23 -0.14
C VAL A 125 4.68 0.61 -1.40
N VAL A 126 4.05 1.78 -1.27
CA VAL A 126 3.85 2.75 -2.35
C VAL A 126 4.50 4.07 -1.98
N LYS A 127 5.29 4.61 -2.90
CA LYS A 127 5.97 5.89 -2.76
C LYS A 127 5.57 6.80 -3.91
N TYR A 128 5.35 8.06 -3.59
CA TYR A 128 5.05 9.09 -4.57
C TYR A 128 5.29 10.47 -3.97
N ARG A 129 5.63 11.44 -4.81
CA ARG A 129 5.60 12.86 -4.43
C ARG A 129 4.15 13.32 -4.33
N SER A 130 3.79 14.06 -3.29
CA SER A 130 2.43 14.60 -3.17
C SER A 130 2.20 15.69 -4.22
N SER A 131 1.10 15.61 -4.98
CA SER A 131 0.61 16.73 -5.81
C SER A 131 -0.17 17.76 -4.99
N ALA A 132 -0.53 17.43 -3.75
CA ALA A 132 -1.13 18.38 -2.82
C ALA A 132 -0.03 19.21 -2.14
N GLY A 133 -0.22 20.53 -2.13
CA GLY A 133 0.70 21.47 -1.48
C GLY A 133 2.02 21.69 -2.22
N GLU A 134 2.01 21.62 -3.55
CA GLU A 134 3.18 21.95 -4.35
C GLU A 134 3.58 23.42 -4.19
N ILE A 135 4.87 23.62 -3.95
CA ILE A 135 5.47 24.93 -3.78
C ILE A 135 6.40 25.18 -4.97
N MET A 136 6.19 26.27 -5.69
CA MET A 136 7.05 26.67 -6.81
C MET A 136 8.41 27.17 -6.32
N ILE A 137 9.48 26.69 -6.95
CA ILE A 137 10.86 27.14 -6.76
C ILE A 137 11.03 28.49 -7.47
N THR A 138 11.45 29.51 -6.73
CA THR A 138 11.75 30.84 -7.28
C THR A 138 13.25 31.08 -7.44
N ASP A 139 14.08 30.43 -6.63
CA ASP A 139 15.53 30.31 -6.84
C ASP A 139 16.07 29.06 -6.12
N HIS A 140 17.19 28.55 -6.58
CA HIS A 140 17.92 27.45 -5.96
C HIS A 140 19.40 27.80 -5.83
N ASP A 141 19.85 27.96 -4.59
CA ASP A 141 21.20 28.36 -4.21
C ASP A 141 21.96 27.14 -3.68
N LEU A 142 22.66 26.46 -4.59
CA LEU A 142 23.43 25.24 -4.29
C LEU A 142 24.56 25.49 -3.28
N ALA A 143 25.16 26.69 -3.30
CA ALA A 143 26.28 27.04 -2.43
C ALA A 143 25.85 27.12 -0.97
N ASN A 144 24.67 27.70 -0.72
CA ASN A 144 24.08 27.80 0.62
C ASN A 144 23.05 26.70 0.92
N ARG A 145 22.89 25.71 0.02
CA ARG A 145 21.98 24.57 0.13
C ARG A 145 20.55 24.97 0.52
N ARG A 146 19.98 25.89 -0.26
CA ARG A 146 18.64 26.42 0.00
C ARG A 146 17.84 26.70 -1.25
N PHE A 147 16.53 26.54 -1.13
CA PHE A 147 15.55 26.98 -2.10
C PHE A 147 14.89 28.26 -1.60
N ALA A 148 14.69 29.22 -2.50
CA ALA A 148 13.74 30.30 -2.30
C ALA A 148 12.39 29.89 -2.87
N VAL A 149 11.33 30.13 -2.10
CA VAL A 149 9.95 29.86 -2.47
C VAL A 149 9.03 30.99 -2.03
N ALA A 150 7.83 31.08 -2.61
CA ALA A 150 6.87 32.13 -2.26
C ALA A 150 6.37 32.02 -0.81
N ALA A 151 6.07 30.79 -0.37
CA ALA A 151 5.67 30.47 1.01
C ALA A 151 5.94 28.99 1.29
N ASN A 152 6.13 28.64 2.57
CA ASN A 152 6.25 27.26 3.02
C ASN A 152 5.37 27.03 4.26
N SER A 153 4.56 25.96 4.23
CA SER A 153 3.73 25.52 5.35
C SER A 153 4.24 24.25 6.02
N TYR A 154 5.31 23.65 5.50
CA TYR A 154 5.88 22.42 6.06
C TYR A 154 6.82 22.74 7.22
N PRO A 155 6.75 21.99 8.33
CA PRO A 155 7.67 22.13 9.45
C PRO A 155 9.05 21.54 9.16
N LYS A 156 10.08 22.03 9.86
CA LYS A 156 11.44 21.48 9.84
C LYS A 156 11.42 19.96 10.02
N GLY A 157 12.27 19.24 9.29
CA GLY A 157 12.39 17.79 9.32
C GLY A 157 11.45 17.04 8.36
N THR A 158 10.55 17.74 7.66
CA THR A 158 9.72 17.13 6.62
C THR A 158 10.60 16.63 5.47
N THR A 159 10.31 15.41 4.98
CA THR A 159 10.94 14.85 3.77
C THR A 159 10.24 15.42 2.54
N LEU A 160 10.97 16.16 1.73
CA LEU A 160 10.48 16.82 0.52
C LEU A 160 11.17 16.24 -0.71
N VAL A 161 10.48 16.31 -1.83
CA VAL A 161 11.02 16.07 -3.17
C VAL A 161 10.99 17.40 -3.92
N ALA A 162 12.16 17.84 -4.36
CA ALA A 162 12.29 18.88 -5.39
C ALA A 162 12.33 18.20 -6.76
N SER A 163 11.57 18.72 -7.71
CA SER A 163 11.54 18.22 -9.07
C SER A 163 11.41 19.36 -10.08
N ASP A 164 12.16 19.28 -11.16
CA ASP A 164 11.82 19.92 -12.43
C ASP A 164 11.54 18.84 -13.47
N CYS A 165 11.19 19.21 -14.70
CA CYS A 165 10.87 18.21 -15.73
C CYS A 165 12.10 17.52 -16.33
N ALA A 166 13.28 17.73 -15.75
CA ALA A 166 14.48 16.98 -16.09
C ALA A 166 14.94 16.11 -14.91
N HIS A 167 14.85 16.58 -13.66
CA HIS A 167 15.46 15.94 -12.50
C HIS A 167 14.53 15.92 -11.29
N ALA A 168 14.75 14.96 -10.37
CA ALA A 168 14.05 14.90 -9.09
C ALA A 168 14.98 14.44 -7.96
N SER A 169 14.85 15.04 -6.77
CA SER A 169 15.67 14.68 -5.60
C SER A 169 14.88 14.78 -4.30
N ALA A 170 15.08 13.80 -3.42
CA ALA A 170 14.54 13.75 -2.07
C ALA A 170 15.56 14.25 -1.04
N PHE A 171 15.11 15.14 -0.16
CA PHE A 171 15.90 15.70 0.93
C PHE A 171 15.01 15.94 2.16
N ARG A 172 15.62 16.13 3.33
CA ARG A 172 14.89 16.60 4.52
C ARG A 172 15.16 18.06 4.77
N MET A 173 14.10 18.80 5.11
CA MET A 173 14.23 20.21 5.41
C MET A 173 14.98 20.42 6.73
N SER A 174 16.21 20.91 6.66
CA SER A 174 17.06 21.15 7.83
C SER A 174 16.64 22.40 8.61
N ASN A 175 16.07 23.37 7.92
CA ASN A 175 15.58 24.62 8.47
C ASN A 175 14.59 25.28 7.51
N VAL A 176 13.78 26.20 8.05
CA VAL A 176 12.85 27.02 7.28
C VAL A 176 12.87 28.45 7.78
N SER A 177 12.91 29.43 6.89
CA SER A 177 12.62 30.83 7.21
C SER A 177 11.19 31.20 6.84
N SER A 178 10.56 32.08 7.63
CA SER A 178 9.30 32.72 7.29
C SER A 178 9.57 34.04 6.55
N GLY A 179 8.78 34.34 5.51
CA GLY A 179 8.94 35.56 4.71
C GLY A 179 8.54 35.37 3.24
N SER A 180 8.77 36.40 2.42
CA SER A 180 8.64 36.34 0.96
C SER A 180 9.92 36.91 0.33
N PRO A 181 10.85 36.06 -0.14
CA PRO A 181 10.72 34.60 -0.20
C PRO A 181 10.92 33.92 1.15
N ALA A 182 10.22 32.79 1.36
CA ALA A 182 10.56 31.82 2.39
C ALA A 182 11.74 30.97 1.90
N LEU A 183 12.64 30.59 2.81
CA LEU A 183 13.81 29.78 2.48
C LEU A 183 13.62 28.37 3.05
N ILE A 184 13.82 27.36 2.21
CA ILE A 184 13.87 25.95 2.60
C ILE A 184 15.33 25.51 2.52
N GLU A 185 15.92 25.15 3.65
CA GLU A 185 17.32 24.70 3.71
C GLU A 185 17.40 23.17 3.79
N TYR A 186 18.46 22.60 3.23
CA TYR A 186 18.78 21.16 3.30
C TYR A 186 20.23 20.92 3.77
N ASN A 187 20.66 21.70 4.75
CA ASN A 187 21.97 21.60 5.38
C ASN A 187 22.17 20.27 6.11
N THR A 188 23.44 19.95 6.36
CA THR A 188 23.90 18.81 7.17
C THR A 188 24.18 19.24 8.60
N GLY A 189 24.14 18.31 9.55
CA GLY A 189 24.39 18.54 10.98
C GLY A 189 23.23 19.21 11.72
N SER A 190 22.04 19.29 11.11
CA SER A 190 20.90 20.08 11.60
C SER A 190 19.69 19.24 12.02
N LEU A 191 19.72 17.94 11.73
CA LEU A 191 18.70 16.95 12.05
C LEU A 191 19.36 15.76 12.81
N PRO A 192 18.58 14.85 13.42
CA PRO A 192 19.15 13.64 14.01
C PRO A 192 19.99 12.87 12.99
N ALA A 193 21.21 12.45 13.37
CA ALA A 193 22.22 11.93 12.43
C ALA A 193 21.73 10.76 11.55
N ALA A 194 20.87 9.90 12.09
CA ALA A 194 20.26 8.78 11.35
C ALA A 194 19.39 9.24 10.17
N LEU A 195 18.90 10.48 10.18
CA LEU A 195 17.96 10.98 9.19
C LEU A 195 18.29 12.43 8.82
N ASP A 196 19.56 12.80 8.87
CA ASP A 196 20.03 14.08 8.37
C ASP A 196 20.31 14.01 6.87
N ASN A 197 20.46 15.15 6.22
CA ASN A 197 21.02 15.14 4.87
C ASN A 197 22.50 14.75 4.92
N THR A 198 22.98 14.17 3.83
CA THR A 198 24.39 13.87 3.62
C THR A 198 25.14 15.09 3.07
N GLY A 199 26.47 15.03 3.08
CA GLY A 199 27.32 16.09 2.50
C GLY A 199 27.13 16.30 1.01
N ASP A 200 26.40 15.40 0.34
CA ASP A 200 26.04 15.51 -1.06
C ASP A 200 25.13 16.72 -1.27
N GLN A 201 25.57 17.67 -2.09
CA GLN A 201 24.65 18.66 -2.62
C GLN A 201 23.60 17.94 -3.50
N LEU A 202 22.46 18.57 -3.76
CA LEU A 202 21.50 18.17 -4.81
C LEU A 202 22.09 18.34 -6.24
N SER A 203 23.43 18.32 -6.34
CA SER A 203 24.28 18.33 -7.52
C SER A 203 24.16 16.98 -8.25
N PRO A 204 24.23 16.95 -9.60
CA PRO A 204 24.77 17.97 -10.50
C PRO A 204 23.88 19.18 -10.83
N GLU A 205 22.58 19.20 -10.49
CA GLU A 205 21.69 20.25 -11.02
C GLU A 205 21.16 21.30 -10.04
N LYS A 206 21.27 22.56 -10.49
CA LYS A 206 20.45 23.65 -9.97
C LYS A 206 19.05 23.51 -10.58
N TYR A 207 18.07 23.07 -9.79
CA TYR A 207 16.65 23.13 -10.14
C TYR A 207 16.25 24.48 -10.77
N ALA A 208 15.57 24.41 -11.91
CA ALA A 208 15.09 25.58 -12.63
C ALA A 208 13.98 26.33 -11.87
N VAL A 209 13.87 27.63 -12.12
CA VAL A 209 12.72 28.43 -11.66
C VAL A 209 11.45 27.87 -12.30
N GLY A 210 10.40 27.67 -11.49
CA GLY A 210 9.18 27.00 -11.92
C GLY A 210 9.17 25.48 -11.70
N GLY A 211 10.27 24.89 -11.19
CA GLY A 211 10.22 23.57 -10.56
C GLY A 211 9.37 23.58 -9.30
N PHE A 212 9.09 22.40 -8.74
CA PHE A 212 8.20 22.23 -7.60
C PHE A 212 8.84 21.47 -6.46
N ILE A 213 8.46 21.84 -5.23
CA ILE A 213 8.80 21.14 -4.00
C ILE A 213 7.51 20.67 -3.33
N SER A 214 7.44 19.41 -2.92
CA SER A 214 6.35 18.90 -2.08
C SER A 214 6.77 17.64 -1.32
N PRO A 215 5.98 17.16 -0.34
CA PRO A 215 6.35 16.01 0.46
C PRO A 215 6.50 14.72 -0.33
N LEU A 216 7.50 13.91 0.02
CA LEU A 216 7.51 12.49 -0.32
C LEU A 216 6.46 11.79 0.54
N ILE A 217 5.56 11.03 -0.06
CA ILE A 217 4.65 10.13 0.65
C ILE A 217 5.18 8.71 0.50
N VAL A 218 5.25 8.01 1.64
CA VAL A 218 5.63 6.59 1.69
C VAL A 218 4.60 5.88 2.54
N ASN A 219 3.73 5.10 1.89
CA ASN A 219 2.65 4.38 2.55
C ASN A 219 2.90 2.88 2.44
N ALA A 220 2.94 2.21 3.59
CA ALA A 220 2.96 0.75 3.70
C ALA A 220 1.57 0.25 4.10
N TYR A 221 0.96 -0.57 3.25
CA TYR A 221 -0.30 -1.25 3.48
C TYR A 221 -0.06 -2.68 3.89
N TYR A 222 -0.67 -3.11 4.97
CA TYR A 222 -0.56 -4.47 5.48
C TYR A 222 -1.74 -4.79 6.41
N VAL A 223 -1.98 -6.08 6.64
CA VAL A 223 -3.05 -6.55 7.53
C VAL A 223 -2.47 -6.82 8.91
N MET A 224 -3.16 -6.35 9.95
CA MET A 224 -2.82 -6.64 11.35
C MET A 224 -4.06 -7.06 12.15
N ALA A 225 -3.86 -7.61 13.35
CA ALA A 225 -4.95 -7.85 14.29
C ALA A 225 -5.56 -6.51 14.75
N SER A 226 -6.88 -6.41 14.82
CA SER A 226 -7.58 -5.15 15.18
C SER A 226 -7.34 -4.72 16.63
N ASN A 227 -7.02 -5.67 17.50
CA ASN A 227 -6.66 -5.44 18.89
C ASN A 227 -5.14 -5.30 19.12
N SER A 228 -4.35 -5.16 18.06
CA SER A 228 -2.89 -5.06 18.19
C SER A 228 -2.49 -3.77 18.90
N PRO A 229 -1.54 -3.82 19.85
CA PRO A 229 -1.07 -2.63 20.58
C PRO A 229 -0.29 -1.64 19.69
N ALA A 230 0.04 -2.02 18.45
CA ALA A 230 0.68 -1.11 17.49
C ALA A 230 -0.27 0.00 16.99
N LEU A 231 -1.59 -0.16 17.18
CA LEU A 231 -2.62 0.86 16.93
C LEU A 231 -2.67 1.87 18.10
N VAL A 232 -1.60 2.66 18.24
CA VAL A 232 -1.43 3.66 19.31
C VAL A 232 -2.53 4.74 19.22
N ASP A 233 -3.12 5.09 20.36
CA ASP A 233 -4.15 6.13 20.51
C ASP A 233 -5.43 5.93 19.68
N THR A 234 -5.62 4.74 19.10
CA THR A 234 -6.85 4.36 18.42
C THR A 234 -7.54 3.26 19.21
N PRO A 235 -8.79 3.47 19.67
CA PRO A 235 -9.63 2.37 20.13
C PRO A 235 -9.67 1.27 19.06
N ASP A 236 -9.86 0.00 19.46
CA ASP A 236 -9.99 -1.11 18.51
C ASP A 236 -10.95 -0.70 17.39
N PRO A 237 -10.45 -0.53 16.14
CA PRO A 237 -11.24 0.01 15.05
C PRO A 237 -12.34 -0.96 14.63
N CYS A 238 -12.18 -2.23 14.98
CA CYS A 238 -13.03 -3.32 14.56
C CYS A 238 -13.32 -4.21 15.78
N PRO A 239 -14.03 -3.70 16.81
CA PRO A 239 -14.25 -4.46 18.03
C PRO A 239 -15.06 -5.71 17.72
N THR A 240 -14.76 -6.78 18.45
CA THR A 240 -15.49 -8.06 18.34
C THR A 240 -16.13 -8.40 19.67
N THR A 241 -17.36 -8.92 19.62
CA THR A 241 -18.00 -9.57 20.78
C THR A 241 -17.70 -11.07 20.82
N ASP A 242 -17.07 -11.61 19.77
CA ASP A 242 -16.65 -13.00 19.69
C ASP A 242 -15.17 -13.10 20.04
N ALA A 243 -14.88 -13.49 21.28
CA ALA A 243 -13.51 -13.64 21.78
C ALA A 243 -12.73 -14.76 21.07
N ALA A 244 -13.40 -15.67 20.35
CA ALA A 244 -12.76 -16.74 19.59
C ALA A 244 -12.31 -16.29 18.19
N PHE A 245 -12.72 -15.11 17.73
CA PHE A 245 -12.38 -14.57 16.41
C PHE A 245 -11.80 -13.16 16.53
N ILE A 246 -10.46 -13.08 16.52
CA ILE A 246 -9.76 -11.80 16.42
C ILE A 246 -9.96 -11.25 15.02
N ARG A 247 -10.64 -10.10 14.93
CA ARG A 247 -10.86 -9.39 13.67
C ARG A 247 -9.53 -8.85 13.15
N ARG A 248 -9.39 -8.82 11.83
CA ARG A 248 -8.23 -8.26 11.16
C ARG A 248 -8.61 -6.93 10.52
N VAL A 249 -7.62 -6.05 10.38
CA VAL A 249 -7.78 -4.70 9.84
C VAL A 249 -6.66 -4.43 8.85
N LEU A 250 -7.01 -3.93 7.67
CA LEU A 250 -6.04 -3.35 6.76
C LEU A 250 -5.65 -1.99 7.33
N VAL A 251 -4.35 -1.76 7.47
CA VAL A 251 -3.81 -0.48 7.92
C VAL A 251 -2.93 0.15 6.86
N VAL A 252 -2.73 1.45 6.99
CA VAL A 252 -1.70 2.20 6.29
C VAL A 252 -0.75 2.79 7.32
N ARG A 253 0.54 2.59 7.13
CA ARG A 253 1.59 3.26 7.92
C ARG A 253 2.34 4.23 7.03
N THR A 254 2.18 5.53 7.30
CA THR A 254 2.91 6.59 6.57
C THR A 254 4.28 6.80 7.20
N LEU A 255 5.33 6.54 6.43
CA LEU A 255 6.72 6.46 6.91
C LEU A 255 7.51 7.75 6.66
N SER A 256 7.04 8.59 5.74
CA SER A 256 7.70 9.84 5.39
C SER A 256 7.37 11.01 6.34
N GLY A 257 6.45 10.80 7.28
CA GLY A 257 5.61 11.85 7.87
C GLY A 257 5.91 12.32 9.30
N SER A 258 7.10 12.10 9.86
CA SER A 258 7.46 12.78 11.12
C SER A 258 8.60 13.77 10.93
N THR A 259 8.43 14.96 11.51
CA THR A 259 9.48 15.98 11.66
C THR A 259 10.69 15.42 12.41
N ASP A 260 10.44 14.50 13.34
CA ASP A 260 11.46 13.97 14.24
C ASP A 260 12.10 12.69 13.69
N GLY A 261 11.64 12.24 12.52
CA GLY A 261 12.16 11.06 11.84
C GLY A 261 11.65 9.72 12.38
N ASN A 262 10.75 9.76 13.36
CA ASN A 262 10.07 8.58 13.85
C ASN A 262 8.92 8.17 12.91
N LEU A 263 8.70 6.88 12.74
CA LEU A 263 7.57 6.42 11.93
C LEU A 263 6.25 6.68 12.65
N LEU A 264 5.29 7.31 11.97
CA LEU A 264 3.94 7.47 12.50
C LEU A 264 3.32 6.09 12.80
N PRO A 265 2.44 5.98 13.81
CA PRO A 265 1.73 4.74 14.06
C PRO A 265 0.84 4.38 12.85
N PRO A 266 0.60 3.07 12.60
CA PRO A 266 -0.34 2.64 11.58
C PRO A 266 -1.74 3.19 11.85
N ARG A 267 -2.47 3.48 10.78
CA ARG A 267 -3.86 3.95 10.82
C ARG A 267 -4.79 2.94 10.16
N PRO A 268 -5.96 2.68 10.75
CA PRO A 268 -6.95 1.77 10.16
C PRO A 268 -7.48 2.33 8.84
N VAL A 269 -7.48 1.47 7.81
CA VAL A 269 -8.11 1.73 6.51
C VAL A 269 -9.46 1.06 6.49
N ALA A 270 -9.51 -0.26 6.67
CA ALA A 270 -10.74 -1.03 6.57
C ALA A 270 -10.74 -2.26 7.48
N CYS A 271 -11.90 -2.51 8.11
CA CYS A 271 -12.13 -3.69 8.93
C CYS A 271 -12.36 -4.95 8.11
N ASP A 272 -12.15 -6.08 8.76
CA ASP A 272 -12.48 -7.42 8.29
C ASP A 272 -11.75 -7.86 7.02
N VAL A 273 -10.62 -7.22 6.73
CA VAL A 273 -9.67 -7.67 5.72
C VAL A 273 -8.82 -8.77 6.35
N GLN A 274 -9.07 -10.00 5.95
CA GLN A 274 -8.43 -11.19 6.51
C GLN A 274 -7.00 -11.37 6.00
N THR A 275 -6.76 -11.16 4.71
CA THR A 275 -5.41 -11.17 4.13
C THR A 275 -5.35 -10.20 2.95
N LEU A 276 -4.18 -9.60 2.76
CA LEU A 276 -3.76 -8.86 1.58
C LEU A 276 -2.73 -9.72 0.85
N GLN A 277 -2.93 -9.93 -0.44
CA GLN A 277 -1.97 -10.61 -1.33
C GLN A 277 -1.67 -9.70 -2.52
N VAL A 278 -0.41 -9.65 -2.93
CA VAL A 278 0.08 -8.65 -3.87
C VAL A 278 1.01 -9.29 -4.87
N ARG A 279 0.81 -8.93 -6.14
CA ARG A 279 1.73 -9.30 -7.22
C ARG A 279 2.10 -8.12 -8.06
N PHE A 280 3.31 -8.16 -8.57
CA PHE A 280 3.91 -7.10 -9.34
C PHE A 280 4.05 -7.56 -10.79
N GLY A 281 3.39 -6.85 -11.69
CA GLY A 281 3.49 -7.06 -13.13
C GLY A 281 4.79 -6.47 -13.65
N VAL A 282 5.71 -7.34 -14.06
CA VAL A 282 7.04 -7.00 -14.58
C VAL A 282 6.98 -6.96 -16.10
N ASP A 283 7.51 -5.88 -16.66
CA ASP A 283 7.74 -5.66 -18.09
C ASP A 283 9.17 -6.13 -18.45
N ASN A 284 9.30 -7.12 -19.32
CA ASN A 284 10.60 -7.65 -19.77
C ASN A 284 11.00 -7.17 -21.16
N ASP A 285 10.09 -6.64 -21.97
CA ASP A 285 10.34 -6.26 -23.37
C ASP A 285 10.29 -4.74 -23.63
N GLY A 286 9.90 -3.96 -22.62
CA GLY A 286 9.93 -2.50 -22.62
C GLY A 286 8.69 -1.85 -23.24
N ASP A 287 7.59 -2.58 -23.42
CA ASP A 287 6.36 -2.05 -24.01
C ASP A 287 5.40 -1.36 -23.01
N VAL A 288 5.83 -1.25 -21.74
CA VAL A 288 5.06 -0.64 -20.63
C VAL A 288 3.82 -1.47 -20.25
N SER A 289 3.75 -2.72 -20.69
CA SER A 289 2.76 -3.71 -20.28
C SER A 289 3.40 -4.81 -19.43
N ALA A 290 2.61 -5.43 -18.57
CA ALA A 290 3.13 -6.51 -17.73
C ALA A 290 3.10 -7.84 -18.49
N ASP A 291 4.28 -8.43 -18.71
CA ASP A 291 4.43 -9.77 -19.29
C ASP A 291 4.08 -10.88 -18.30
N ARG A 292 4.45 -10.66 -17.03
CA ARG A 292 4.28 -11.63 -15.96
C ARG A 292 4.02 -10.97 -14.63
N PHE A 293 3.15 -11.57 -13.83
CA PHE A 293 2.91 -11.17 -12.45
C PHE A 293 3.72 -12.07 -11.51
N MET A 294 4.61 -11.46 -10.74
CA MET A 294 5.48 -12.13 -9.79
C MET A 294 5.18 -11.67 -8.37
N ARG A 295 5.43 -12.53 -7.39
CA ARG A 295 5.41 -12.16 -5.98
C ARG A 295 6.65 -11.39 -5.55
N ALA A 296 6.62 -10.79 -4.37
CA ALA A 296 7.76 -10.05 -3.84
C ALA A 296 8.98 -10.95 -3.55
N ASP A 297 8.76 -12.18 -3.09
CA ASP A 297 9.82 -13.18 -2.86
C ASP A 297 10.50 -13.62 -4.17
N GLU A 298 9.70 -13.83 -5.22
CA GLU A 298 10.18 -14.23 -6.55
C GLU A 298 11.01 -13.14 -7.23
N ILE A 299 10.65 -11.86 -7.02
CA ILE A 299 11.47 -10.73 -7.48
C ILE A 299 12.71 -10.59 -6.61
N GLY A 300 12.55 -10.77 -5.30
CA GLY A 300 13.57 -10.59 -4.27
C GLY A 300 13.71 -9.12 -3.87
N VAL A 301 13.65 -8.85 -2.56
CA VAL A 301 13.70 -7.49 -1.98
C VAL A 301 14.92 -6.67 -2.43
N ASN A 302 16.05 -7.32 -2.74
CA ASN A 302 17.28 -6.66 -3.14
C ASN A 302 17.42 -6.44 -4.66
N ASN A 303 16.54 -7.01 -5.49
CA ASN A 303 16.68 -6.99 -6.95
C ASN A 303 16.17 -5.68 -7.59
N GLN A 304 16.92 -4.58 -7.43
CA GLN A 304 16.52 -3.26 -7.93
C GLN A 304 16.19 -3.26 -9.42
N ALA A 305 16.96 -4.00 -10.24
CA ALA A 305 16.76 -4.04 -11.68
C ALA A 305 15.38 -4.58 -12.08
N LEU A 306 14.88 -5.61 -11.40
CA LEU A 306 13.52 -6.11 -11.64
C LEU A 306 12.44 -5.20 -11.04
N TRP A 307 12.66 -4.63 -9.85
CA TRP A 307 11.71 -3.68 -9.25
C TRP A 307 11.50 -2.42 -10.09
N ARG A 308 12.51 -1.98 -10.84
CA ARG A 308 12.38 -0.86 -11.79
C ARG A 308 11.46 -1.19 -12.97
N ARG A 309 11.34 -2.47 -13.33
CA ARG A 309 10.50 -2.97 -14.43
C ARG A 309 9.06 -3.27 -14.02
N VAL A 310 8.67 -2.96 -12.80
CA VAL A 310 7.30 -3.14 -12.34
C VAL A 310 6.43 -2.01 -12.89
N VAL A 311 5.47 -2.37 -13.76
CA VAL A 311 4.55 -1.43 -14.44
C VAL A 311 3.10 -1.60 -14.00
N SER A 312 2.76 -2.68 -13.29
CA SER A 312 1.44 -2.87 -12.71
C SER A 312 1.50 -3.63 -11.39
N VAL A 313 0.43 -3.52 -10.60
CA VAL A 313 0.28 -4.25 -9.34
C VAL A 313 -1.11 -4.86 -9.28
N ARG A 314 -1.18 -6.16 -9.05
CA ARG A 314 -2.41 -6.89 -8.77
C ARG A 314 -2.54 -7.04 -7.26
N VAL A 315 -3.68 -6.60 -6.74
CA VAL A 315 -4.04 -6.69 -5.32
C VAL A 315 -5.21 -7.64 -5.18
N GLU A 316 -5.10 -8.56 -4.23
CA GLU A 316 -6.15 -9.49 -3.84
C GLU A 316 -6.41 -9.36 -2.34
N LEU A 317 -7.68 -9.16 -2.00
CA LEU A 317 -8.13 -8.99 -0.61
C LEU A 317 -9.15 -10.06 -0.29
N LEU A 318 -8.92 -10.81 0.79
CA LEU A 318 -9.97 -11.64 1.39
C LEU A 318 -10.71 -10.80 2.43
N VAL A 319 -11.98 -10.50 2.17
CA VAL A 319 -12.84 -9.80 3.13
C VAL A 319 -13.81 -10.79 3.75
N VAL A 320 -13.94 -10.75 5.07
CA VAL A 320 -14.78 -11.67 5.85
C VAL A 320 -15.93 -10.89 6.47
N ASN A 321 -17.08 -11.52 6.63
CA ASN A 321 -18.13 -10.96 7.48
C ASN A 321 -17.88 -11.40 8.94
N PRO A 322 -17.73 -10.47 9.90
CA PRO A 322 -17.46 -10.83 11.28
C PRO A 322 -18.65 -11.52 11.97
N LYS A 323 -19.88 -11.34 11.45
CA LYS A 323 -21.10 -11.96 11.98
C LYS A 323 -21.19 -13.42 11.53
N LEU A 324 -21.48 -14.29 12.50
CA LEU A 324 -21.80 -15.69 12.24
C LEU A 324 -23.09 -15.78 11.43
N ASN A 325 -23.09 -16.63 10.40
CA ASN A 325 -24.29 -16.95 9.66
C ASN A 325 -24.67 -18.42 9.88
N THR A 326 -25.61 -18.68 10.77
CA THR A 326 -26.03 -20.06 11.11
C THR A 326 -26.73 -20.78 9.95
N ALA A 327 -27.10 -20.06 8.88
CA ALA A 327 -27.68 -20.60 7.66
C ALA A 327 -26.63 -21.03 6.62
N GLU A 328 -25.36 -20.68 6.80
CA GLU A 328 -24.25 -21.09 5.92
C GLU A 328 -23.46 -22.27 6.51
N SER A 329 -22.83 -23.05 5.64
CA SER A 329 -21.74 -23.95 6.02
C SER A 329 -20.43 -23.17 6.07
N ASP A 330 -19.42 -23.69 6.77
CA ASP A 330 -18.07 -23.12 6.69
C ASP A 330 -17.61 -23.12 5.23
N VAL A 331 -17.44 -21.91 4.66
CA VAL A 331 -16.97 -21.75 3.29
C VAL A 331 -15.46 -21.72 3.31
N VAL A 332 -14.82 -22.53 2.46
CA VAL A 332 -13.38 -22.45 2.24
C VAL A 332 -13.16 -21.48 1.08
N GLN A 333 -12.42 -20.40 1.34
CA GLN A 333 -11.97 -19.45 0.31
C GLN A 333 -10.50 -19.70 0.03
N CYS A 334 -10.12 -19.66 -1.24
CA CYS A 334 -8.75 -19.80 -1.69
C CYS A 334 -8.37 -18.54 -2.47
N LEU A 335 -7.17 -18.03 -2.24
CA LEU A 335 -6.56 -17.03 -3.10
C LEU A 335 -5.61 -17.77 -4.04
N ASP A 336 -5.81 -17.60 -5.34
CA ASP A 336 -4.85 -18.05 -6.35
C ASP A 336 -3.63 -17.16 -6.21
N TYR A 337 -2.66 -17.60 -5.42
CA TYR A 337 -1.41 -16.88 -5.14
C TYR A 337 -0.28 -17.24 -6.12
N ASN A 338 -0.41 -18.35 -6.86
CA ASN A 338 0.64 -18.81 -7.79
C ASN A 338 0.39 -18.39 -9.25
N GLY A 339 -0.82 -17.97 -9.61
CA GLY A 339 -1.09 -17.28 -10.88
C GLY A 339 -1.68 -18.18 -11.93
N GLY A 340 -2.43 -19.18 -11.49
CA GLY A 340 -3.16 -20.10 -12.36
C GLY A 340 -4.25 -19.42 -13.18
N GLY A 341 -4.65 -18.19 -12.82
CA GLY A 341 -5.45 -17.30 -13.68
C GLY A 341 -6.90 -17.13 -13.25
N THR A 342 -7.35 -17.69 -12.12
CA THR A 342 -8.70 -17.44 -11.58
C THR A 342 -8.75 -17.72 -10.07
N PRO A 343 -9.40 -16.85 -9.25
CA PRO A 343 -9.85 -17.26 -7.92
C PRO A 343 -10.92 -18.34 -8.10
N GLN A 344 -10.54 -19.62 -8.10
CA GLN A 344 -11.49 -20.72 -8.12
C GLN A 344 -11.99 -20.99 -6.71
N THR A 345 -13.27 -21.38 -6.60
CA THR A 345 -13.75 -22.14 -5.44
C THR A 345 -12.73 -23.25 -5.13
N CYS A 346 -12.26 -23.32 -3.87
CA CYS A 346 -11.30 -24.34 -3.48
C CYS A 346 -11.77 -25.73 -3.89
N PRO A 347 -10.89 -26.60 -4.42
CA PRO A 347 -11.19 -28.03 -4.45
C PRO A 347 -11.57 -28.49 -3.03
N ASN A 348 -12.55 -29.40 -2.93
CA ASN A 348 -12.90 -29.98 -1.64
C ASN A 348 -11.65 -30.59 -1.00
N ALA A 349 -11.53 -30.54 0.33
CA ALA A 349 -10.33 -30.90 1.09
C ALA A 349 -9.75 -32.31 0.82
N ALA A 350 -10.48 -33.18 0.10
CA ALA A 350 -10.04 -34.49 -0.34
C ALA A 350 -9.01 -34.45 -1.50
N ASP A 351 -8.97 -33.39 -2.30
CA ASP A 351 -8.05 -33.27 -3.44
C ASP A 351 -6.76 -32.55 -3.06
N ALA A 352 -6.09 -33.03 -2.00
CA ALA A 352 -4.83 -32.47 -1.50
C ALA A 352 -3.68 -32.47 -2.53
N THR A 353 -3.83 -33.20 -3.66
CA THR A 353 -2.91 -33.17 -4.80
C THR A 353 -3.14 -31.98 -5.76
N ALA A 354 -4.29 -31.29 -5.69
CA ALA A 354 -4.57 -30.06 -6.44
C ALA A 354 -4.17 -28.77 -5.69
N GLY A 355 -3.64 -28.90 -4.47
CA GLY A 355 -3.19 -27.81 -3.60
C GLY A 355 -1.86 -27.15 -4.01
N ALA A 356 -1.25 -27.54 -5.13
CA ALA A 356 0.04 -26.99 -5.57
C ALA A 356 -0.04 -25.57 -6.18
N GLY A 357 -1.24 -25.01 -6.37
CA GLY A 357 -1.47 -23.72 -7.05
C GLY A 357 -2.03 -22.57 -6.19
N TYR A 358 -2.47 -22.84 -4.95
CA TYR A 358 -3.11 -21.84 -4.09
C TYR A 358 -2.23 -21.55 -2.87
N GLY A 359 -1.69 -20.33 -2.76
CA GLY A 359 -0.79 -19.95 -1.67
C GLY A 359 -1.48 -19.53 -0.38
N TYR A 360 -2.79 -19.23 -0.41
CA TYR A 360 -3.55 -19.00 0.80
C TYR A 360 -4.91 -19.68 0.78
N ARG A 361 -5.21 -20.42 1.85
CA ARG A 361 -6.48 -21.11 2.08
C ARG A 361 -7.07 -20.67 3.41
N TRP A 362 -8.20 -20.00 3.35
CA TRP A 362 -8.99 -19.68 4.53
C TRP A 362 -10.14 -20.67 4.66
N ALA A 363 -10.09 -21.48 5.72
CA ALA A 363 -11.25 -22.27 6.13
C ALA A 363 -12.14 -21.40 7.02
N GLY A 364 -13.41 -21.27 6.65
CA GLY A 364 -14.37 -20.51 7.44
C GLY A 364 -14.38 -20.93 8.90
N GLN A 365 -14.20 -19.96 9.79
CA GLN A 365 -14.37 -20.16 11.23
C GLN A 365 -15.77 -19.69 11.61
N GLY A 366 -16.62 -20.61 12.10
CA GLY A 366 -17.93 -20.25 12.65
C GLY A 366 -18.97 -19.83 11.60
N ARG A 367 -18.92 -20.38 10.39
CA ARG A 367 -19.89 -20.16 9.31
C ARG A 367 -19.96 -18.70 8.90
N ARG A 368 -18.79 -18.07 8.77
CA ARG A 368 -18.65 -16.71 8.28
C ARG A 368 -18.58 -16.72 6.76
N SER A 369 -19.32 -15.82 6.12
CA SER A 369 -19.18 -15.55 4.71
C SER A 369 -17.89 -14.77 4.46
N ALA A 370 -17.26 -15.03 3.33
CA ALA A 370 -16.06 -14.34 2.89
C ALA A 370 -16.05 -14.24 1.37
N LYS A 371 -15.32 -13.25 0.85
CA LYS A 371 -15.20 -13.02 -0.59
C LYS A 371 -13.83 -12.45 -0.91
N VAL A 372 -13.26 -12.93 -2.01
CA VAL A 372 -12.04 -12.38 -2.59
C VAL A 372 -12.40 -11.22 -3.52
N PHE A 373 -11.71 -10.10 -3.35
CA PHE A 373 -11.73 -8.97 -4.26
C PHE A 373 -10.37 -8.91 -4.94
N THR A 374 -10.36 -8.83 -6.27
CA THR A 374 -9.14 -8.72 -7.06
C THR A 374 -9.21 -7.47 -7.93
N SER A 375 -8.14 -6.69 -7.95
CA SER A 375 -7.99 -5.52 -8.83
C SER A 375 -6.56 -5.45 -9.34
N THR A 376 -6.37 -5.00 -10.58
CA THR A 376 -5.04 -4.74 -11.15
C THR A 376 -4.93 -3.26 -11.47
N TYR A 377 -3.91 -2.61 -10.92
CA TYR A 377 -3.61 -1.20 -11.09
C TYR A 377 -2.40 -1.05 -12.02
N SER A 378 -2.56 -0.36 -13.14
CA SER A 378 -1.43 0.10 -13.95
C SER A 378 -0.77 1.31 -13.28
N LEU A 379 0.56 1.30 -13.21
CA LEU A 379 1.38 2.37 -12.63
C LEU A 379 1.65 3.42 -13.70
N ARG A 380 0.84 4.48 -13.73
CA ARG A 380 0.86 5.50 -14.78
C ARG A 380 2.14 6.33 -14.86
N ASN A 381 2.85 6.45 -13.73
CA ASN A 381 4.08 7.25 -13.63
C ASN A 381 5.34 6.39 -13.79
N ARG A 382 5.21 5.21 -14.41
CA ARG A 382 6.33 4.37 -14.84
C ARG A 382 6.39 4.42 -16.36
N ALA A 383 7.52 4.82 -16.92
CA ALA A 383 7.84 4.67 -18.34
C ALA A 383 9.20 4.01 -18.45
N SER A 384 9.37 3.05 -19.36
CA SER A 384 10.56 2.20 -19.54
C SER A 384 11.89 2.91 -19.31
#